data_AF-A0A2G8EIU1-F1
#
_entry.id   AF-A0A2G8EIU1-F1
#
_cell.length_a   1.000
_cell.length_b   1.000
_cell.length_c   1.000
_cell.angle_alpha   90.00
_cell.angle_beta   90.00
_cell.angle_gamma   90.00
#
_symmetry.space_group_name_H-M   'P 1'
#
loop_
_entity.id
_entity.type
_entity.pdbx_description
1 polymer ?
#
loop_
_entity_poly.entity_id
_entity_poly.type
_entity_poly.pdbx_seq_one_letter_code
_entity_poly.pdbx_strand_id
1 'polypeptide(L)'
;MNDRRAHAYVVTVKFDEQGLSDLMALNSAMINGGFKTTLNDADGHAHALGSHTFGIISASDETTLCQQASELAEAALQKKPTVKIATFEAFLRQQTTDPL
;
A
#
# COMPACT_ATOMS: atom_id res chain seq x y z
N MET A 1 -11.17 -27.26 -3.08
CA MET A 1 -11.11 -25.96 -3.78
C MET A 1 -10.53 -24.97 -2.77
N ASN A 2 -9.37 -24.38 -3.04
CA ASN A 2 -8.61 -23.60 -2.05
C ASN A 2 -9.46 -22.43 -1.52
N ASP A 3 -9.67 -22.37 -0.21
CA ASP A 3 -10.35 -21.28 0.51
C ASP A 3 -9.41 -20.06 0.54
N ARG A 4 -9.14 -19.45 -0.63
CA ARG A 4 -8.25 -18.29 -0.71
C ARG A 4 -9.05 -17.05 -0.37
N ARG A 5 -9.36 -16.89 0.92
CA ARG A 5 -9.99 -15.66 1.43
C ARG A 5 -9.09 -14.48 1.11
N ALA A 6 -9.67 -13.46 0.50
CA ALA A 6 -8.95 -12.23 0.23
C ALA A 6 -8.77 -11.47 1.55
N HIS A 7 -7.57 -10.92 1.75
CA HIS A 7 -7.23 -10.11 2.90
C HIS A 7 -6.90 -8.69 2.43
N ALA A 8 -7.17 -7.71 3.30
CA ALA A 8 -6.78 -6.33 3.08
C ALA A 8 -5.34 -6.13 3.58
N TYR A 9 -4.48 -5.70 2.67
CA TYR A 9 -3.08 -5.38 2.93
C TYR A 9 -2.82 -3.90 2.69
N VAL A 10 -1.83 -3.40 3.41
CA VAL A 10 -1.33 -2.04 3.29
C VAL A 10 0.15 -2.10 2.94
N VAL A 11 0.51 -1.36 1.91
CA VAL A 11 1.87 -1.22 1.41
C VAL A 11 2.34 0.19 1.67
N THR A 12 3.49 0.34 2.32
CA THR A 12 4.17 1.62 2.53
C THR A 12 5.42 1.68 1.68
N VAL A 13 5.52 2.68 0.82
CA VAL A 13 6.65 2.90 -0.08
C VAL A 13 7.53 4.01 0.50
N LYS A 14 8.80 3.71 0.78
CA LYS A 14 9.78 4.68 1.32
C LYS A 14 10.86 4.95 0.30
N PHE A 15 11.07 6.22 -0.04
CA PHE A 15 12.08 6.66 -0.98
C PHE A 15 12.49 8.11 -0.65
N ASP A 16 13.62 8.54 -1.21
CA ASP A 16 14.04 9.95 -1.18
C ASP A 16 13.16 10.74 -2.16
N GLU A 17 12.12 11.37 -1.61
CA GLU A 17 11.17 12.19 -2.36
C GLU A 17 11.81 13.51 -2.76
N GLN A 18 11.95 13.74 -4.06
CA GLN A 18 12.59 14.96 -4.58
C GLN A 18 11.59 16.01 -5.07
N GLY A 19 10.29 15.69 -5.00
CA GLY A 19 9.22 16.65 -5.26
C GLY A 19 7.88 15.98 -5.55
N LEU A 20 6.89 16.82 -5.83
CA LEU A 20 5.50 16.41 -6.06
C LEU A 20 5.35 15.48 -7.28
N SER A 21 6.22 15.60 -8.29
CA SER A 21 6.22 14.74 -9.48
C SER A 21 6.46 13.27 -9.13
N ASP A 22 7.35 12.99 -8.17
CA ASP A 22 7.65 11.62 -7.71
C ASP A 22 6.42 11.01 -7.05
N LEU A 23 5.74 11.78 -6.19
CA LEU A 23 4.48 11.37 -5.55
C LEU A 23 3.37 11.10 -6.57
N MET A 24 3.21 11.97 -7.56
CA MET A 24 2.20 11.81 -8.61
C MET A 24 2.46 10.59 -9.48
N ALA A 25 3.72 10.38 -9.87
CA ALA A 25 4.13 9.20 -10.66
C ALA A 25 3.88 7.91 -9.88
N LEU A 26 4.31 7.86 -8.62
CA LEU A 26 4.07 6.71 -7.75
C LEU A 26 2.58 6.43 -7.57
N ASN A 27 1.78 7.45 -7.28
CA ASN A 27 0.34 7.31 -7.10
C ASN A 27 -0.30 6.73 -8.37
N SER A 28 -0.01 7.31 -9.54
CA SER A 28 -0.54 6.81 -10.80
C SER A 28 -0.16 5.35 -11.07
N ALA A 29 1.09 4.95 -10.82
CA ALA A 29 1.53 3.58 -11.05
C ALA A 29 0.86 2.59 -10.09
N MET A 30 0.73 2.95 -8.81
CA MET A 30 0.08 2.11 -7.81
C MET A 30 -1.42 1.94 -8.09
N ILE A 31 -2.13 3.01 -8.45
CA ILE A 31 -3.55 2.93 -8.81
C ILE A 31 -3.74 2.06 -10.07
N ASN A 32 -2.90 2.22 -11.09
CA ASN A 32 -2.93 1.37 -12.29
C ASN A 32 -2.61 -0.10 -11.96
N GLY A 33 -1.79 -0.36 -10.94
CA GLY A 33 -1.51 -1.69 -10.42
C GLY A 33 -2.63 -2.32 -9.58
N GLY A 34 -3.77 -1.63 -9.42
CA GLY A 34 -4.92 -2.11 -8.66
C GLY A 34 -4.88 -1.77 -7.17
N PHE A 35 -3.88 -1.01 -6.72
CA PHE A 35 -3.84 -0.50 -5.35
C PHE A 35 -4.77 0.70 -5.19
N LYS A 36 -5.06 1.06 -3.93
CA LYS A 36 -6.02 2.11 -3.55
C LYS A 36 -5.40 3.02 -2.49
N THR A 37 -5.81 4.28 -2.43
CA THR A 37 -5.40 5.20 -1.34
C THR A 37 -6.28 5.12 -0.10
N THR A 38 -7.38 4.37 -0.20
CA THR A 38 -8.33 4.13 0.88
C THR A 38 -8.67 2.64 0.99
N LEU A 39 -8.91 2.19 2.22
CA LEU A 39 -9.48 0.87 2.52
C LEU A 39 -10.63 1.03 3.50
N ASN A 40 -11.62 0.14 3.41
CA ASN A 40 -12.72 0.10 4.35
C ASN A 40 -12.40 -0.91 5.46
N ASP A 41 -12.71 -0.56 6.71
CA ASP A 41 -12.70 -1.52 7.83
C ASP A 41 -13.89 -2.48 7.78
N ALA A 42 -13.95 -3.38 8.75
CA ALA A 42 -15.01 -4.39 8.86
C ALA A 42 -16.41 -3.77 9.06
N ASP A 43 -16.48 -2.58 9.63
CA ASP A 43 -17.72 -1.81 9.85
C ASP A 43 -18.11 -0.98 8.60
N GLY A 44 -17.27 -0.98 7.57
CA GLY A 44 -17.50 -0.27 6.30
C GLY A 44 -17.03 1.18 6.31
N HIS A 45 -16.31 1.64 7.34
CA HIS A 45 -15.75 2.98 7.37
C HIS A 45 -14.51 3.07 6.50
N ALA A 46 -14.45 4.08 5.64
CA ALA A 46 -13.29 4.35 4.79
C ALA A 46 -12.16 5.01 5.59
N HIS A 47 -10.97 4.44 5.50
CA HIS A 47 -9.74 4.95 6.09
C HIS A 47 -8.79 5.41 4.99
N ALA A 48 -8.31 6.64 5.09
CA ALA A 48 -7.25 7.16 4.22
C ALA A 48 -5.88 6.66 4.71
N LEU A 49 -5.08 6.10 3.80
CA LEU A 49 -3.83 5.43 4.15
C LEU A 49 -2.61 6.37 4.21
N GLY A 50 -2.71 7.55 3.58
CA GLY A 50 -1.63 8.54 3.48
C GLY A 50 -0.94 8.56 2.11
N SER A 51 -0.09 9.56 1.88
CA SER A 51 0.49 9.85 0.54
C SER A 51 1.46 8.78 0.02
N HIS A 52 2.13 8.06 0.92
CA HIS A 52 3.13 7.04 0.59
C HIS A 52 2.62 5.61 0.79
N THR A 53 1.33 5.47 1.05
CA THR A 53 0.74 4.23 1.52
C THR A 53 -0.45 3.86 0.65
N PHE A 54 -0.52 2.59 0.28
CA PHE A 54 -1.54 2.08 -0.64
C PHE A 54 -2.09 0.75 -0.16
N GLY A 55 -3.39 0.56 -0.33
CA GLY A 55 -4.13 -0.61 0.10
C GLY A 55 -4.45 -1.53 -1.08
N ILE A 56 -4.54 -2.84 -0.81
CA ILE A 56 -5.00 -3.82 -1.78
C ILE A 56 -5.77 -4.94 -1.09
N ILE A 57 -6.87 -5.37 -1.69
CA ILE A 57 -7.61 -6.56 -1.26
C ILE A 57 -7.20 -7.68 -2.19
N SER A 58 -6.49 -8.68 -1.67
CA SER A 58 -5.97 -9.77 -2.48
C SER A 58 -5.94 -11.08 -1.72
N ALA A 59 -6.07 -12.17 -2.46
CA ALA A 59 -5.87 -13.52 -1.96
C ALA A 59 -4.37 -13.92 -1.99
N SER A 60 -3.53 -13.12 -2.65
CA SER A 60 -2.07 -13.31 -2.68
C SER A 60 -1.44 -13.13 -1.30
N ASP A 61 -0.27 -13.73 -1.13
CA ASP A 61 0.54 -13.56 0.09
C ASP A 61 1.29 -12.21 0.07
N GLU A 62 1.77 -11.81 1.25
CA GLU A 62 2.49 -10.55 1.47
C GLU A 62 3.74 -10.41 0.61
N THR A 63 4.47 -11.49 0.36
CA THR A 63 5.73 -11.44 -0.41
C THR A 63 5.45 -11.09 -1.87
N THR A 64 4.47 -11.79 -2.47
CA THR A 64 4.02 -11.52 -3.84
C THR A 64 3.54 -10.08 -4.01
N LEU A 65 2.73 -9.58 -3.08
CA LEU A 65 2.21 -8.22 -3.13
C LEU A 65 3.30 -7.16 -2.91
N CYS A 66 4.23 -7.42 -1.99
CA CYS A 66 5.37 -6.54 -1.75
C CYS A 66 6.28 -6.45 -2.98
N GLN A 67 6.54 -7.57 -3.65
CA GLN A 67 7.31 -7.59 -4.88
C GLN A 67 6.61 -6.80 -5.98
N GLN A 68 5.32 -7.05 -6.21
CA GLN A 68 4.53 -6.32 -7.21
C GLN A 68 4.56 -4.80 -6.97
N ALA A 69 4.35 -4.37 -5.73
CA ALA A 69 4.40 -2.95 -5.38
C ALA A 69 5.81 -2.36 -5.56
N SER A 70 6.86 -3.14 -5.26
CA SER A 70 8.25 -2.70 -5.45
C SER A 70 8.56 -2.48 -6.93
N GLU A 71 8.16 -3.42 -7.80
CA GLU A 71 8.37 -3.33 -9.24
C GLU A 71 7.65 -2.12 -9.85
N LEU A 72 6.39 -1.88 -9.44
CA LEU A 72 5.62 -0.70 -9.87
C LEU A 72 6.26 0.60 -9.40
N ALA A 73 6.68 0.67 -8.15
CA ALA A 73 7.28 1.86 -7.58
C ALA A 73 8.67 2.14 -8.17
N GLU A 74 9.49 1.12 -8.42
CA GLU A 74 10.79 1.26 -9.10
C GLU A 74 10.61 1.75 -10.54
N ALA A 75 9.64 1.21 -11.27
CA ALA A 75 9.32 1.67 -12.62
C ALA A 75 8.82 3.12 -12.64
N ALA A 76 8.02 3.54 -11.66
CA ALA A 76 7.48 4.89 -11.60
C ALA A 76 8.54 5.93 -11.20
N LEU A 77 9.37 5.59 -10.22
CA LEU A 77 10.32 6.51 -9.60
C LEU A 77 11.70 6.50 -10.28
N GLN A 78 11.98 5.51 -11.14
CA GLN A 78 13.31 5.29 -11.73
C GLN A 78 14.43 5.19 -10.66
N LYS A 79 14.07 4.69 -9.48
CA LYS A 79 14.88 4.58 -8.26
C LYS A 79 14.49 3.29 -7.54
N LYS A 80 15.29 2.82 -6.59
CA LYS A 80 14.95 1.66 -5.75
C LYS A 80 14.28 2.07 -4.44
N PRO A 81 12.94 2.10 -4.35
CA PRO A 81 12.26 2.36 -3.09
C PRO A 81 12.36 1.15 -2.15
N THR A 82 12.27 1.41 -0.85
CA THR A 82 12.02 0.37 0.15
C THR A 82 10.52 0.22 0.33
N VAL A 83 9.99 -0.96 0.01
CA VAL A 83 8.59 -1.27 0.21
C VAL A 83 8.41 -2.13 1.46
N LYS A 84 7.42 -1.78 2.27
CA LYS A 84 6.97 -2.59 3.41
C LYS A 84 5.52 -2.95 3.21
N ILE A 85 5.14 -4.15 3.64
CA ILE A 85 3.76 -4.61 3.64
C ILE A 85 3.34 -5.00 5.05
N ALA A 86 2.08 -4.76 5.38
CA ALA A 86 1.43 -5.20 6.59
C ALA A 86 -0.04 -5.50 6.30
N THR A 87 -0.70 -6.26 7.18
CA THR A 87 -2.16 -6.37 7.14
C THR A 87 -2.81 -5.03 7.51
N PHE A 88 -3.99 -4.76 6.96
CA PHE A 88 -4.72 -3.52 7.24
C PHE A 88 -5.03 -3.36 8.74
N GLU A 89 -5.39 -4.44 9.42
CA GLU A 89 -5.61 -4.41 10.88
C GLU A 89 -4.34 -4.04 11.67
N ALA A 90 -3.17 -4.55 11.26
CA ALA A 90 -1.90 -4.20 11.91
C ALA A 90 -1.56 -2.73 11.67
N PHE A 91 -1.85 -2.21 10.47
CA PHE A 91 -1.67 -0.81 10.12
C PHE A 91 -2.56 0.12 10.97
N LEU A 92 -3.86 -0.18 11.09
CA LEU A 92 -4.78 0.61 11.92
C LEU A 92 -4.37 0.63 13.41
N ARG A 93 -3.90 -0.50 13.93
CA ARG A 93 -3.36 -0.58 15.30
C ARG A 93 -2.15 0.33 15.50
N GLN A 94 -1.27 0.42 14.51
CA GLN A 94 -0.10 1.31 14.56
C GLN A 94 -0.52 2.78 14.51
N GLN A 95 -1.47 3.15 13.64
CA GLN A 95 -1.99 4.53 13.58
C GLN A 95 -2.68 4.98 14.87
N THR A 96 -3.36 4.07 15.56
CA THR A 96 -4.05 4.37 16.83
C THR A 96 -3.08 4.54 18.01
N THR A 97 -1.84 4.06 17.89
CA THR A 97 -0.83 4.07 18.97
C THR A 97 0.07 5.32 18.93
N ASP A 98 -0.15 6.26 18.00
CA ASP A 98 0.49 7.58 18.00
C ASP A 98 -0.43 8.58 18.72
N PRO A 99 -0.24 8.85 20.03
CA PRO A 99 -0.95 9.93 20.70
C PRO A 99 -0.42 11.26 20.15
N LEU A 100 -1.35 12.08 19.66
CA LEU A 100 -1.15 13.51 19.44
C LEU A 100 -0.60 14.21 20.70
#